data_AF-A0A377I076-F1
#
_entry.id   AF-A0A377I076-F1
#
_cell.length_a   1.000
_cell.length_b   1.000
_cell.length_c   1.000
_cell.angle_alpha   90.00
_cell.angle_beta   90.00
_cell.angle_gamma   90.00
#
_symmetry.space_group_name_H-M   'P 1'
#
loop_
_entity.id
_entity.type
_entity.pdbx_description
1 polymer ?
#
loop_
_entity_poly.entity_id
_entity_poly.type
_entity_poly.pdbx_seq_one_letter_code
_entity_poly.pdbx_strand_id
1 'polypeptide(L)'
;MKTSSLTIEKPEVIKLIPQCENMFNVANTLIKDAERQPGTHTQVKRLKNKLTETQKQLITMEESLQQKSCEKGLSALNTLKQKH
;
A
#
# COMPACT_ATOMS: atom_id res chain seq x y z
N MET A 1 23.14 32.01 10.13
CA MET A 1 21.92 31.20 10.38
C MET A 1 21.25 30.96 9.04
N LYS A 2 21.20 29.71 8.56
CA LYS A 2 20.60 29.38 7.26
C LYS A 2 19.18 28.87 7.52
N THR A 3 18.21 29.77 7.47
CA THR A 3 16.80 29.44 7.47
C THR A 3 16.46 28.93 6.08
N SER A 4 16.65 27.63 5.86
CA SER A 4 16.18 26.99 4.63
C SER A 4 14.66 26.94 4.68
N SER A 5 14.06 27.72 3.79
CA SER A 5 12.63 27.79 3.52
C SER A 5 11.99 26.42 3.43
N LEU A 6 10.98 26.17 4.27
CA LEU A 6 9.99 25.14 4.03
C LEU A 6 9.17 25.59 2.81
N THR A 7 9.48 25.07 1.64
CA THR A 7 8.57 25.10 0.50
C THR A 7 7.38 24.22 0.85
N ILE A 8 6.25 24.87 1.12
CA ILE A 8 4.93 24.24 1.19
C ILE A 8 4.59 23.85 -0.26
N GLU A 9 4.77 22.56 -0.58
CA GLU A 9 4.37 22.02 -1.87
C GLU A 9 2.84 21.90 -1.92
N LYS A 10 2.28 22.70 -2.83
CA LYS A 10 1.04 22.57 -3.64
C LYS A 10 -0.02 21.54 -3.19
N PRO A 11 -1.32 21.90 -3.17
CA PRO A 11 -2.39 20.97 -2.78
C PRO A 11 -2.45 19.80 -3.76
N GLU A 12 -1.97 18.64 -3.31
CA GLU A 12 -1.99 17.39 -4.06
C GLU A 12 -3.43 16.97 -4.29
N VAL A 13 -3.76 16.80 -5.58
CA VAL A 13 -4.94 16.06 -6.00
C VAL A 13 -4.82 14.71 -5.32
N ILE A 14 -5.69 14.44 -4.33
CA ILE A 14 -5.77 13.20 -3.57
C ILE A 14 -5.90 12.02 -4.54
N LYS A 15 -4.75 11.51 -4.99
CA LYS A 15 -4.58 10.39 -5.90
C LYS A 15 -3.46 9.59 -5.30
N LEU A 16 -3.78 8.34 -5.01
CA LEU A 16 -2.83 7.37 -4.49
C LEU A 16 -1.59 7.38 -5.39
N ILE A 17 -0.41 7.58 -4.82
CA ILE A 17 0.82 7.61 -5.62
C ILE A 17 1.03 6.29 -6.38
N PRO A 18 1.68 6.30 -7.56
CA PRO A 18 1.85 5.10 -8.39
C PRO A 18 2.52 3.92 -7.66
N GLN A 19 3.41 4.20 -6.71
CA GLN A 19 4.06 3.16 -5.89
C GLN A 19 3.06 2.40 -5.00
N CYS A 20 2.07 3.12 -4.44
CA CYS A 20 1.00 2.50 -3.68
C CYS A 20 0.10 1.65 -4.59
N GLU A 21 -0.27 2.13 -5.77
CA GLU A 21 -1.05 1.34 -6.73
C GLU A 21 -0.35 0.00 -7.06
N ASN A 22 0.97 0.04 -7.29
CA ASN A 22 1.73 -1.17 -7.52
C ASN A 22 1.71 -2.12 -6.32
N MET A 23 1.90 -1.60 -5.10
CA MET A 23 1.77 -2.38 -3.86
C MET A 23 0.40 -3.07 -3.76
N PHE A 24 -0.68 -2.33 -4.01
CA PHE A 24 -2.03 -2.87 -3.97
C PHE A 24 -2.26 -3.94 -5.06
N ASN A 25 -1.69 -3.77 -6.25
CA ASN A 25 -1.76 -4.77 -7.32
C ASN A 25 -1.05 -6.08 -6.95
N VAL A 26 0.16 -5.99 -6.36
CA VAL A 26 0.89 -7.16 -5.87
C VAL A 26 0.10 -7.84 -4.74
N ALA A 27 -0.40 -7.08 -3.78
CA ALA A 27 -1.23 -7.60 -2.68
C ALA A 27 -2.50 -8.30 -3.20
N ASN A 28 -3.20 -7.71 -4.17
CA ASN A 28 -4.39 -8.30 -4.78
C ASN A 28 -4.08 -9.60 -5.53
N THR A 29 -2.92 -9.70 -6.18
CA THR A 29 -2.46 -10.94 -6.82
C THR A 29 -2.25 -12.03 -5.77
N LEU A 30 -1.51 -11.73 -4.69
CA LEU A 30 -1.27 -12.66 -3.60
C LEU A 30 -2.57 -13.09 -2.90
N ILE A 31 -3.51 -12.17 -2.72
CA ILE A 31 -4.85 -12.45 -2.22
C ILE A 31 -5.57 -13.42 -3.15
N LYS A 32 -5.58 -13.20 -4.47
CA LYS A 32 -6.22 -14.11 -5.44
C LYS A 32 -5.62 -15.51 -5.41
N ASP A 33 -4.30 -15.60 -5.30
CA ASP A 33 -3.62 -16.89 -5.19
C ASP A 33 -3.98 -17.59 -3.87
N ALA A 34 -4.06 -16.84 -2.78
CA ALA A 34 -4.55 -17.35 -1.50
C ALA A 34 -6.03 -17.76 -1.55
N GLU A 35 -6.91 -17.07 -2.29
CA GLU A 35 -8.33 -17.45 -2.44
C GLU A 35 -8.52 -18.79 -3.13
N ARG A 36 -7.57 -19.19 -3.98
CA ARG A 36 -7.60 -20.48 -4.69
C ARG A 36 -7.19 -21.65 -3.79
N GLN A 37 -6.55 -21.39 -2.66
CA GLN A 37 -6.14 -22.44 -1.73
C GLN A 37 -7.35 -22.88 -0.88
N PRO A 38 -7.53 -24.19 -0.65
CA PRO A 38 -8.58 -24.66 0.26
C PRO A 38 -8.26 -24.27 1.71
N GLY A 39 -9.28 -23.80 2.45
CA GLY A 39 -9.15 -23.47 3.88
C GLY A 39 -8.69 -22.03 4.19
N THR A 40 -8.36 -21.23 3.20
CA THR A 40 -7.87 -19.84 3.38
C THR A 40 -8.97 -18.77 3.21
N HIS A 41 -10.14 -19.10 2.66
CA HIS A 41 -11.19 -18.12 2.30
C HIS A 41 -11.53 -17.10 3.40
N THR A 42 -11.67 -17.53 4.66
CA THR A 42 -11.95 -16.63 5.80
C THR A 42 -10.82 -15.64 6.06
N GLN A 43 -9.57 -16.12 5.97
CA GLN A 43 -8.37 -15.31 6.17
C GLN A 43 -8.22 -14.31 5.03
N VAL A 44 -8.50 -14.74 3.80
CA VAL A 44 -8.43 -13.87 2.62
C VAL A 44 -9.50 -12.79 2.65
N LYS A 45 -10.73 -13.11 3.05
CA LYS A 45 -11.79 -12.10 3.22
C LYS A 45 -11.39 -11.02 4.23
N ARG A 46 -10.73 -11.40 5.34
CA ARG A 46 -10.20 -10.45 6.33
C ARG A 46 -9.08 -9.59 5.74
N LEU A 47 -8.18 -10.18 4.95
CA LEU A 47 -7.10 -9.47 4.26
C LEU A 47 -7.66 -8.44 3.26
N LYS A 48 -8.62 -8.81 2.43
CA LYS A 48 -9.29 -7.89 1.49
C LYS A 48 -9.91 -6.68 2.20
N ASN A 49 -10.61 -6.92 3.31
CA ASN A 49 -11.21 -5.84 4.09
C ASN A 49 -10.16 -4.88 4.64
N LYS A 50 -9.09 -5.42 5.25
CA LYS A 50 -7.96 -4.62 5.75
C LYS A 50 -7.27 -3.85 4.62
N LEU A 51 -7.06 -4.47 3.47
CA LEU A 51 -6.42 -3.83 2.32
C LEU A 51 -7.24 -2.63 1.82
N THR A 52 -8.56 -2.78 1.75
CA THR A 52 -9.49 -1.69 1.36
C THR A 52 -9.48 -0.56 2.39
N GLU A 53 -9.44 -0.89 3.68
CA GLU A 53 -9.32 0.09 4.76
C GLU A 53 -8.00 0.87 4.68
N THR A 54 -6.88 0.17 4.49
CA THR A 54 -5.56 0.78 4.30
C THR A 54 -5.53 1.69 3.07
N GLN A 55 -6.19 1.31 1.98
CA GLN A 55 -6.28 2.16 0.79
C GLN A 55 -7.00 3.48 1.11
N LYS A 56 -8.13 3.42 1.84
CA LYS A 56 -8.86 4.63 2.26
C LYS A 56 -8.03 5.50 3.21
N GLN A 57 -7.31 4.89 4.15
CA GLN A 57 -6.42 5.61 5.06
C GLN A 57 -5.29 6.32 4.30
N LEU A 58 -4.63 5.63 3.36
CA LEU A 58 -3.56 6.22 2.57
C LEU A 58 -4.03 7.43 1.76
N ILE A 59 -5.22 7.37 1.17
CA ILE A 59 -5.84 8.49 0.43
C ILE A 59 -5.97 9.75 1.32
N THR A 60 -6.12 9.59 2.63
CA THR A 60 -6.22 10.71 3.59
C THR A 60 -4.90 11.15 4.21
N MET A 61 -3.79 10.47 3.89
CA MET A 61 -2.46 10.73 4.45
C MET A 61 -1.64 11.61 3.50
N GLU A 62 -0.64 12.31 4.04
CA GLU A 62 0.34 13.05 3.23
C GLU A 62 1.11 12.15 2.26
N GLU A 63 1.42 12.63 1.07
CA GLU A 63 2.13 11.90 0.01
C GLU A 63 3.47 11.32 0.47
N SER A 64 4.26 12.08 1.24
CA SER A 64 5.53 11.59 1.78
C SER A 64 5.39 10.37 2.70
N LEU A 65 4.26 10.30 3.44
CA LEU A 65 3.95 9.20 4.33
C LEU A 65 3.31 8.04 3.56
N GLN A 66 2.52 8.32 2.52
CA GLN A 66 2.05 7.32 1.57
C GLN A 66 3.23 6.60 0.93
N GLN A 67 4.23 7.35 0.45
CA GLN A 67 5.44 6.81 -0.18
C GLN A 67 6.18 5.86 0.75
N LYS A 68 6.53 6.30 1.95
CA LYS A 68 7.23 5.45 2.94
C LYS A 68 6.42 4.20 3.32
N SER A 69 5.10 4.34 3.44
CA SER A 69 4.22 3.22 3.82
C SER A 69 4.13 2.19 2.71
N CYS A 70 3.93 2.64 1.47
CA CYS A 70 3.77 1.78 0.31
C CYS A 70 5.08 1.13 -0.13
N GLU A 71 6.21 1.82 0.00
CA GLU A 71 7.52 1.26 -0.31
C GLU A 71 7.90 0.13 0.66
N LYS A 72 7.65 0.31 1.97
CA LYS A 72 7.80 -0.75 2.97
C LYS A 72 6.86 -1.92 2.70
N GLY A 73 5.59 -1.64 2.41
CA GLY A 73 4.61 -2.67 2.08
C GLY A 73 5.01 -3.46 0.84
N LEU A 74 5.43 -2.79 -0.23
CA LEU A 74 5.86 -3.41 -1.47
C LEU A 74 7.11 -4.28 -1.26
N SER A 75 8.09 -3.81 -0.48
CA SER A 75 9.28 -4.58 -0.12
C SER A 75 8.93 -5.86 0.66
N ALA A 76 8.02 -5.75 1.63
CA ALA A 76 7.53 -6.90 2.40
C ALA A 76 6.79 -7.91 1.50
N LEU A 77 5.90 -7.44 0.61
CA LEU A 77 5.18 -8.30 -0.33
C LEU A 77 6.11 -8.97 -1.34
N ASN A 78 7.11 -8.26 -1.84
CA ASN A 78 8.13 -8.83 -2.73
C ASN A 78 8.98 -9.89 -2.02
N THR A 79 9.34 -9.65 -0.75
CA THR A 79 10.06 -10.63 0.07
C THR A 79 9.22 -11.89 0.31
N LEU A 80 7.92 -11.73 0.58
CA LEU A 80 6.98 -12.85 0.70
C LEU A 80 6.86 -13.63 -0.61
N LYS A 81 6.77 -12.92 -1.74
CA LYS A 81 6.70 -13.52 -3.06
C LYS A 81 7.97 -14.28 -3.45
N GLN A 82 9.16 -13.80 -3.05
CA GLN A 82 10.42 -14.51 -3.34
C GLN A 82 10.66 -15.75 -2.48
N LYS A 83 9.98 -15.87 -1.33
CA LYS A 83 10.10 -17.02 -0.43
C LYS A 83 9.26 -18.23 -0.86
N HIS A 84 8.48 -18.13 -1.92
CA HIS A 84 7.57 -19.16 -2.43
C HIS A 84 7.71 -19.29 -3.95
#